data_AF-A0A2N2I4M9-F1
#
_entry.id   AF-A0A2N2I4M9-F1
#
_cell.length_a   1.000
_cell.length_b   1.000
_cell.length_c   1.000
_cell.angle_alpha   90.00
_cell.angle_beta   90.00
_cell.angle_gamma   90.00
#
_symmetry.space_group_name_H-M   'P 1'
#
loop_
_entity.id
_entity.type
_entity.pdbx_description
1 polymer ?
#
loop_
_entity_poly.entity_id
_entity_poly.type
_entity_poly.pdbx_seq_one_letter_code
_entity_poly.pdbx_strand_id
1 'polypeptide(L)'
;MGSPVPRFESLRRARRVAPLAMAVAMRTGLWPHLGPGGLRVLALGLAQGRTNPSLLYRFQAAVQPDKVAVRWRGREVTFRHLDEQIDGIGRGLRARGLGR
;
A
#
# COMPACT_ATOMS: atom_id res chain seq x y z
N MET A 1 -12.23 -19.22 1.96
CA MET A 1 -13.14 -18.75 3.03
C MET A 1 -12.22 -18.15 4.08
N GLY A 2 -11.61 -17.02 3.74
CA GLY A 2 -10.54 -16.40 4.54
C GLY A 2 -11.18 -15.57 5.65
N SER A 3 -10.95 -16.01 6.88
CA SER A 3 -11.50 -15.41 8.09
C SER A 3 -11.22 -13.90 8.15
N PRO A 4 -12.21 -13.05 8.47
CA PRO A 4 -11.96 -11.65 8.77
C PRO A 4 -11.14 -11.58 10.06
N VAL A 5 -9.91 -11.07 9.97
CA VAL A 5 -9.04 -10.85 11.14
C VAL A 5 -9.80 -9.95 12.13
N PRO A 6 -9.92 -10.34 13.41
CA PRO A 6 -10.77 -9.63 14.35
C PRO A 6 -10.20 -8.24 14.66
N ARG A 7 -11.09 -7.24 14.57
CA ARG A 7 -10.90 -5.78 14.77
C ARG A 7 -10.17 -5.38 16.07
N PHE A 8 -9.96 -6.31 17.00
CA PHE A 8 -9.33 -6.09 18.31
C PHE A 8 -7.81 -6.35 18.35
N GLU A 9 -7.27 -7.24 17.51
CA GLU A 9 -5.80 -7.46 17.46
C GLU A 9 -5.06 -6.32 16.76
N SER A 10 -5.69 -5.72 15.75
CA SER A 10 -5.18 -4.55 15.04
C SER A 10 -4.98 -3.36 15.98
N LEU A 11 -5.83 -3.16 16.99
CA LEU A 11 -5.70 -2.10 18.00
C LEU A 11 -4.46 -2.28 18.90
N ARG A 12 -4.17 -3.51 19.35
CA ARG A 12 -2.99 -3.81 20.17
C ARG A 12 -1.69 -3.68 19.37
N ARG A 13 -1.71 -4.07 18.10
CA ARG A 13 -0.57 -3.90 17.20
C ARG A 13 -0.35 -2.43 16.88
N ALA A 14 -1.42 -1.70 16.55
CA ALA A 14 -1.40 -0.27 16.28
C ALA A 14 -0.78 0.53 17.43
N ARG A 15 -1.15 0.25 18.69
CA ARG A 15 -0.53 0.90 19.86
C ARG A 15 0.97 0.65 19.97
N ARG A 16 1.47 -0.52 19.53
CA ARG A 16 2.92 -0.84 19.55
C ARG A 16 3.69 -0.18 18.40
N VAL A 17 3.10 -0.10 17.20
CA VAL A 17 3.80 0.41 16.00
C VAL A 17 3.62 1.91 15.78
N ALA A 18 2.60 2.55 16.38
CA ALA A 18 2.34 3.98 16.25
C ALA A 18 3.54 4.87 16.60
N PRO A 19 4.23 4.72 17.75
CA PRO A 19 5.37 5.59 18.08
C PRO A 19 6.55 5.37 17.13
N LEU A 20 6.79 4.13 16.67
CA LEU A 20 7.84 3.83 15.69
C LEU A 20 7.53 4.44 14.33
N ALA A 21 6.29 4.29 13.85
CA ALA A 21 5.84 4.89 12.60
C ALA A 21 5.93 6.42 12.63
N MET A 22 5.57 7.04 13.76
CA MET A 22 5.70 8.48 13.98
C MET A 22 7.17 8.93 13.97
N ALA A 23 8.04 8.21 14.69
CA ALA A 23 9.47 8.51 14.72
C ALA A 23 10.13 8.36 13.34
N VAL A 24 9.76 7.32 12.58
CA VAL A 24 10.20 7.14 11.19
C VAL A 24 9.70 8.30 10.34
N ALA A 25 8.42 8.66 10.42
CA ALA A 25 7.85 9.73 9.60
C ALA A 25 8.52 11.10 9.85
N MET A 26 8.82 11.41 11.11
CA MET A 26 9.52 12.64 11.49
C MET A 26 10.99 12.62 11.05
N ARG A 27 11.71 11.50 11.26
CA ARG A 27 13.15 11.40 11.00
C ARG A 27 13.51 11.29 9.53
N THR A 28 12.64 10.72 8.72
CA THR A 28 12.87 10.51 7.28
C THR A 28 12.26 11.61 6.40
N GLY A 29 11.60 12.60 7.02
CA GLY A 29 10.91 13.66 6.26
C GLY A 29 9.74 13.12 5.44
N LEU A 30 9.13 11.99 5.83
CA LEU A 30 7.97 11.43 5.13
C LEU A 30 6.67 12.19 5.43
N TRP A 31 6.64 12.99 6.49
CA TRP A 31 5.45 13.73 6.92
C TRP A 31 4.84 14.67 5.86
N PRO A 32 5.60 15.41 5.01
CA PRO A 32 5.04 16.21 3.92
C PRO A 32 4.63 15.33 2.72
N HIS A 33 5.21 14.14 2.59
CA HIS A 33 4.94 13.19 1.51
C HIS A 33 3.78 12.25 1.82
N LEU A 34 3.23 12.27 3.04
CA LEU A 34 2.04 11.50 3.42
C LEU A 34 0.74 12.21 2.99
N GLY A 35 0.71 12.82 1.81
CA GLY A 35 -0.43 13.62 1.33
C GLY A 35 -1.80 12.94 1.50
N PRO A 36 -2.92 13.69 1.49
CA PRO A 36 -4.24 13.21 1.90
C PRO A 36 -4.72 11.96 1.15
N GLY A 37 -4.29 11.76 -0.11
CA GLY A 37 -4.53 10.52 -0.86
C GLY A 37 -3.79 9.30 -0.29
N GLY A 38 -2.52 9.45 0.08
CA GLY A 38 -1.71 8.38 0.64
C GLY A 38 -2.16 7.91 2.01
N LEU A 39 -2.52 8.84 2.90
CA LEU A 39 -3.06 8.50 4.23
C LEU A 39 -4.34 7.66 4.14
N ARG A 40 -5.24 7.99 3.20
CA ARG A 40 -6.46 7.20 2.96
C ARG A 40 -6.14 5.78 2.52
N VAL A 41 -5.19 5.60 1.59
CA VAL A 41 -4.77 4.28 1.12
C VAL A 41 -4.23 3.44 2.27
N LEU A 42 -3.34 4.01 3.10
CA LEU A 42 -2.77 3.30 4.24
C LEU A 42 -3.83 2.95 5.28
N ALA A 43 -4.71 3.89 5.64
CA ALA A 43 -5.77 3.66 6.61
C ALA A 43 -6.71 2.54 6.18
N LEU A 44 -7.18 2.57 4.93
CA LEU A 44 -8.07 1.53 4.37
C LEU A 44 -7.37 0.18 4.28
N GLY A 45 -6.11 0.15 3.83
CA GLY A 45 -5.32 -1.07 3.72
C GLY A 45 -5.08 -1.75 5.06
N LEU A 46 -4.64 -0.97 6.06
CA LEU A 46 -4.39 -1.47 7.41
C LEU A 46 -5.68 -1.91 8.12
N ALA A 47 -6.79 -1.18 7.93
CA ALA A 47 -8.10 -1.58 8.46
C ALA A 47 -8.57 -2.94 7.89
N GLN A 48 -8.19 -3.24 6.65
CA GLN A 48 -8.44 -4.53 5.99
C GLN A 48 -7.38 -5.60 6.33
N GLY A 49 -6.45 -5.32 7.24
CA GLY A 49 -5.36 -6.23 7.61
C GLY A 49 -4.33 -6.46 6.49
N ARG A 50 -4.29 -5.60 5.46
CA ARG A 50 -3.31 -5.73 4.37
C ARG A 50 -1.97 -5.18 4.82
N THR A 51 -0.96 -6.05 4.83
CA THR A 51 0.44 -5.68 5.08
C THR A 51 1.36 -6.12 3.95
N ASN A 52 0.78 -6.29 2.75
CA ASN A 52 1.51 -6.74 1.57
C ASN A 52 2.26 -5.57 0.89
N PRO A 53 3.30 -5.86 0.08
CA PRO A 53 4.01 -4.83 -0.70
C PRO A 53 3.09 -4.02 -1.61
N SER A 54 1.99 -4.61 -2.09
CA SER A 54 0.99 -3.95 -2.93
C SER A 54 0.40 -2.69 -2.28
N LEU A 55 0.25 -2.67 -0.96
CA LEU A 55 -0.20 -1.48 -0.23
C LEU A 55 0.75 -0.30 -0.40
N LEU A 56 2.06 -0.56 -0.42
CA LEU A 56 3.07 0.49 -0.60
C LEU A 56 3.08 1.02 -2.03
N TYR A 57 2.89 0.15 -3.03
CA TYR A 57 2.79 0.59 -4.43
C TYR A 57 1.56 1.47 -4.66
N ARG A 58 0.42 1.07 -4.10
CA ARG A 58 -0.81 1.87 -4.15
C ARG A 58 -0.66 3.20 -3.41
N PHE A 59 0.04 3.20 -2.28
CA PHE A 59 0.36 4.44 -1.56
C PHE A 59 1.19 5.38 -2.45
N GLN A 60 2.25 4.87 -3.09
CA GLN A 60 3.07 5.68 -3.99
C GLN A 60 2.30 6.15 -5.23
N ALA A 61 1.40 5.33 -5.78
CA ALA A 61 0.52 5.75 -6.87
C ALA A 61 -0.44 6.89 -6.48
N ALA A 62 -0.85 6.94 -5.20
CA ALA A 62 -1.71 8.01 -4.69
C ALA A 62 -0.96 9.30 -4.34
N VAL A 63 0.32 9.21 -3.96
CA VAL A 63 1.13 10.37 -3.57
C VAL A 63 1.96 10.93 -4.72
N GLN A 64 2.60 10.06 -5.51
CA GLN A 64 3.52 10.41 -6.60
C GLN A 64 3.22 9.54 -7.83
N PRO A 65 2.04 9.71 -8.46
CA PRO A 65 1.60 8.83 -9.55
C PRO A 65 2.56 8.80 -10.74
N ASP A 66 3.15 9.94 -11.08
CA ASP A 66 3.99 10.12 -12.27
C ASP A 66 5.47 9.82 -11.99
N LYS A 67 5.84 9.50 -10.75
CA LYS A 67 7.19 9.07 -10.41
C LYS A 67 7.47 7.69 -10.99
N VAL A 68 8.66 7.55 -11.58
CA VAL A 68 9.14 6.28 -12.14
C VAL A 68 9.35 5.25 -11.03
N ALA A 69 8.63 4.13 -11.13
CA ALA A 69 8.70 3.00 -10.21
C ALA A 69 9.69 1.93 -10.70
N VAL A 70 9.72 1.67 -12.00
CA VAL A 70 10.60 0.67 -12.63
C VAL A 70 11.23 1.27 -13.88
N ARG A 71 12.55 1.08 -14.03
CA ARG A 71 13.29 1.36 -15.27
C ARG A 71 13.90 0.05 -15.76
N TRP A 72 13.64 -0.31 -17.00
CA TRP A 72 14.21 -1.51 -17.61
C TRP A 72 14.35 -1.36 -19.12
N ARG A 73 15.57 -1.59 -19.63
CA ARG A 73 15.90 -1.53 -21.07
C ARG A 73 15.36 -0.26 -21.78
N GLY A 74 15.57 0.91 -21.16
CA GLY A 74 15.12 2.20 -21.69
C GLY A 74 13.60 2.44 -21.58
N ARG A 75 12.84 1.52 -21.00
CA ARG A 75 11.41 1.71 -20.70
C ARG A 75 11.24 2.11 -19.25
N GLU A 76 10.30 3.00 -19.01
CA GLU A 76 9.96 3.50 -17.69
C GLU A 76 8.49 3.20 -17.40
N VAL A 77 8.22 2.75 -16.18
CA VAL A 77 6.87 2.52 -15.68
C VAL A 77 6.69 3.38 -14.45
N THR A 78 5.67 4.23 -14.46
CA THR A 78 5.32 5.07 -13.32
C THR A 78 4.57 4.28 -12.24
N PHE A 79 4.51 4.82 -11.02
CA PHE A 79 3.75 4.19 -9.94
C PHE A 79 2.26 4.03 -10.28
N ARG A 80 1.64 4.98 -10.99
CA ARG A 80 0.27 4.85 -11.49
C ARG A 80 0.10 3.64 -12.38
N HIS A 81 0.95 3.53 -13.41
CA HIS A 81 0.84 2.44 -14.38
C HIS A 81 1.21 1.07 -13.77
N LEU A 82 2.09 1.05 -12.79
CA LEU A 82 2.41 -0.14 -12.02
C LEU A 82 1.19 -0.62 -11.20
N ASP A 83 0.52 0.27 -10.47
CA ASP A 83 -0.67 -0.06 -9.66
C ASP A 83 -1.81 -0.60 -10.53
N GLU A 84 -2.06 0.03 -11.68
CA GLU A 84 -3.06 -0.42 -12.66
C GLU A 84 -2.78 -1.85 -13.18
N GLN A 85 -1.52 -2.15 -13.52
CA GLN A 85 -1.12 -3.48 -13.97
C GLN A 85 -1.27 -4.53 -12.87
N ILE A 86 -0.82 -4.23 -11.64
CA ILE A 86 -0.97 -5.12 -10.48
C ILE A 86 -2.45 -5.42 -10.23
N ASP A 87 -3.30 -4.40 -10.28
CA ASP A 87 -4.75 -4.54 -10.11
C ASP A 87 -5.39 -5.38 -11.22
N GLY A 88 -4.97 -5.17 -12.46
CA GLY A 88 -5.40 -5.97 -13.61
C GLY A 88 -5.03 -7.43 -13.46
N ILE A 89 -3.77 -7.72 -13.14
CA ILE A 89 -3.28 -9.08 -12.89
C ILE A 89 -4.04 -9.70 -11.72
N GLY A 90 -4.17 -8.99 -10.60
CA GLY A 90 -4.89 -9.48 -9.41
C GLY A 90 -6.36 -9.77 -9.67
N ARG A 91 -7.05 -8.99 -10.50
CA ARG A 91 -8.42 -9.31 -10.96
C ARG A 91 -8.42 -10.56 -11.85
N GLY A 92 -7.50 -10.66 -12.80
CA GLY A 92 -7.39 -11.80 -13.71
C GLY A 92 -7.06 -13.13 -13.01
N LEU A 93 -6.22 -13.09 -11.98
CA LEU A 93 -5.90 -14.25 -11.14
C LEU A 93 -7.11 -14.69 -10.30
N ARG A 94 -7.83 -13.74 -9.69
CA ARG A 94 -9.06 -14.04 -8.94
C ARG A 94 -10.15 -14.64 -9.82
N ALA A 95 -10.32 -14.12 -11.03
CA ALA A 95 -11.26 -14.68 -12.02
C ALA A 95 -10.93 -16.14 -12.38
N ARG A 96 -9.65 -16.54 -12.28
CA ARG A 96 -9.17 -17.91 -12.47
C ARG A 96 -9.21 -18.77 -11.19
N GLY A 97 -9.78 -18.26 -10.10
CA GLY A 97 -9.90 -18.98 -8.83
C GLY A 97 -8.65 -18.97 -7.94
N LEU A 98 -7.64 -18.14 -8.25
CA LEU A 98 -6.42 -18.01 -7.45
C LEU A 98 -6.57 -16.91 -6.39
N GLY A 99 -6.14 -17.19 -5.16
CA GLY A 99 -6.16 -16.23 -4.04
C GLY A 99 -7.31 -16.40 -3.05
N ARG A 100 -7.55 -17.65 -2.60
CA ARG A 100 -8.60 -18.02 -1.64
C ARG A 100 -8.20 -17.81 -0.18
#